data_AF-A0A959JIF2-F1
#
_entry.id   AF-A0A959JIF2-F1
#
_cell.length_a   1.000
_cell.length_b   1.000
_cell.length_c   1.000
_cell.angle_alpha   90.00
_cell.angle_beta   90.00
_cell.angle_gamma   90.00
#
_symmetry.space_group_name_H-M   'P 1'
#
loop_
_entity.id
_entity.type
_entity.pdbx_description
1 polymer ?
#
loop_
_entity_poly.entity_id
_entity_poly.type
_entity_poly.pdbx_seq_one_letter_code
_entity_poly.pdbx_strand_id
1 'polypeptide(L)'
;MDQKLYFNEKELLAFLLIYIAHVDMVFSDEEKQMIQDRVGEDCYNRMYHEYKQMSDYQAYELILSYKEVHFPTEEKKQNLLHHMQELFESDHEFNIMEKELLHFLERMM
;
A
#
# COMPACT_ATOMS: atom_id res chain seq x y z
N MET A 1 -7.21 -21.98 -11.72
CA MET A 1 -6.65 -20.91 -12.57
C MET A 1 -6.09 -19.89 -11.61
N ASP A 2 -4.80 -19.98 -11.29
CA ASP A 2 -4.12 -19.01 -10.44
C ASP A 2 -4.01 -17.69 -11.20
N GLN A 3 -5.01 -16.84 -11.02
CA GLN A 3 -4.99 -15.48 -11.56
C GLN A 3 -4.00 -14.71 -10.69
N LYS A 4 -2.72 -14.69 -11.07
CA LYS A 4 -1.74 -13.76 -10.50
C LYS A 4 -2.27 -12.36 -10.75
N LEU A 5 -2.81 -11.74 -9.72
CA LEU A 5 -3.08 -10.30 -9.72
C LEU A 5 -1.74 -9.62 -10.01
N TYR A 6 -1.69 -8.81 -11.07
CA TYR A 6 -0.55 -7.95 -11.41
C TYR A 6 -1.00 -6.51 -11.17
N PHE A 7 -0.54 -5.93 -10.07
CA PHE A 7 -0.77 -4.56 -9.67
C PHE A 7 0.32 -3.70 -10.28
N ASN A 8 -0.09 -2.60 -10.89
CA ASN A 8 0.86 -1.53 -11.18
C ASN A 8 1.26 -0.81 -9.87
N GLU A 9 2.28 0.04 -9.93
CA GLU A 9 2.82 0.73 -8.74
C GLU A 9 1.76 1.51 -7.96
N LYS A 10 0.82 2.14 -8.68
CA LYS A 10 -0.28 2.92 -8.08
C LYS A 10 -1.32 2.02 -7.40
N GLU A 11 -1.63 0.88 -7.99
CA GLU A 11 -2.54 -0.13 -7.42
C GLU A 11 -1.91 -0.78 -6.17
N LEU A 12 -0.62 -1.09 -6.22
CA LEU A 12 0.12 -1.63 -5.07
C LEU A 12 0.16 -0.63 -3.92
N LEU A 13 0.40 0.66 -4.21
CA LEU A 13 0.36 1.74 -3.23
C LEU A 13 -1.03 1.84 -2.58
N ALA A 14 -2.09 1.86 -3.39
CA ALA A 14 -3.46 1.90 -2.89
C ALA A 14 -3.76 0.71 -1.97
N PHE A 15 -3.34 -0.50 -2.37
CA PHE A 15 -3.54 -1.72 -1.60
C PHE A 15 -2.79 -1.69 -0.25
N LEU A 16 -1.54 -1.21 -0.25
CA LEU A 16 -0.74 -1.04 0.97
C LEU A 16 -1.40 -0.05 1.94
N LEU A 17 -1.83 1.11 1.45
CA LEU A 17 -2.48 2.13 2.27
C LEU A 17 -3.80 1.60 2.86
N ILE A 18 -4.61 0.89 2.07
CA ILE A 18 -5.85 0.25 2.53
C ILE A 18 -5.58 -0.77 3.64
N TYR A 19 -4.56 -1.62 3.44
CA TYR A 19 -4.17 -2.64 4.41
C TYR A 19 -3.79 -2.01 5.76
N ILE A 20 -2.94 -0.98 5.75
CA ILE A 20 -2.46 -0.32 6.98
C ILE A 20 -3.59 0.40 7.70
N ALA A 21 -4.42 1.12 6.96
CA ALA A 21 -5.55 1.84 7.52
C ALA A 21 -6.60 0.88 8.15
N HIS A 22 -6.64 -0.39 7.73
CA HIS A 22 -7.48 -1.42 8.36
C HIS A 22 -6.79 -2.16 9.51
N VAL A 23 -5.48 -2.39 9.43
CA VAL A 23 -4.70 -3.05 10.49
C VAL A 23 -4.64 -2.22 11.77
N ASP A 24 -4.61 -0.89 11.65
CA ASP A 24 -4.61 0.00 12.83
C ASP A 24 -6.01 0.16 13.47
N MET A 25 -7.05 -0.48 12.90
CA MET A 25 -8.45 -0.45 13.38
C MET A 25 -9.09 0.94 13.57
N VAL A 26 -8.41 2.04 13.19
CA VAL A 26 -8.88 3.43 13.27
C VAL A 26 -8.97 4.00 11.86
N PHE A 27 -9.77 3.38 10.98
CA PHE A 27 -10.02 3.92 9.64
C PHE A 27 -10.92 5.15 9.75
N SER A 28 -10.38 6.35 9.51
CA SER A 28 -11.19 7.58 9.46
C SER A 28 -11.64 7.90 8.02
N ASP A 29 -12.76 8.61 7.89
CA ASP A 29 -13.22 9.10 6.58
C ASP A 29 -12.20 10.04 5.92
N GLU A 30 -11.35 10.70 6.71
CA GLU A 30 -10.28 11.58 6.23
C GLU A 30 -9.14 10.77 5.58
N GLU A 31 -8.77 9.63 6.17
CA GLU A 31 -7.77 8.73 5.59
C GLU A 31 -8.28 8.12 4.29
N LYS A 32 -9.55 7.73 4.25
CA LYS A 32 -10.20 7.29 3.02
C LYS A 32 -10.09 8.34 1.92
N GLN A 33 -10.49 9.58 2.22
CA GLN A 33 -10.46 10.68 1.26
C GLN A 33 -9.05 10.93 0.77
N MET A 34 -8.05 10.91 1.66
CA MET A 34 -6.66 11.06 1.27
C MET A 34 -6.18 9.94 0.33
N ILE A 35 -6.53 8.67 0.59
CA ILE A 35 -6.17 7.58 -0.33
C ILE A 35 -6.83 7.80 -1.69
N GLN A 36 -8.10 8.19 -1.71
CA GLN A 36 -8.86 8.45 -2.93
C GLN A 36 -8.29 9.64 -3.73
N ASP A 37 -7.89 10.71 -3.06
CA ASP A 37 -7.29 11.89 -3.70
C ASP A 37 -5.95 11.54 -4.36
N ARG A 38 -5.17 10.66 -3.71
CA ARG A 38 -3.84 10.26 -4.20
C ARG A 38 -3.90 9.20 -5.30
N VAL A 39 -4.69 8.15 -5.13
CA VAL A 39 -4.72 7.04 -6.09
C VAL A 39 -5.86 7.13 -7.10
N GLY A 40 -6.79 8.06 -6.90
CA GLY A 40 -8.05 8.16 -7.63
C GLY A 40 -9.10 7.21 -7.05
N GLU A 41 -10.35 7.68 -7.04
CA GLU A 41 -11.50 6.94 -6.50
C GLU A 41 -11.67 5.56 -7.14
N ASP A 42 -11.52 5.45 -8.46
CA ASP A 42 -11.65 4.17 -9.18
C ASP A 42 -10.58 3.14 -8.75
N CYS A 43 -9.34 3.59 -8.55
CA CYS A 43 -8.25 2.75 -8.11
C CYS A 43 -8.49 2.27 -6.67
N TYR A 44 -8.86 3.20 -5.79
CA TYR A 44 -9.20 2.90 -4.41
C TYR A 44 -10.34 1.88 -4.33
N ASN A 45 -11.46 2.12 -5.02
CA ASN A 45 -12.62 1.24 -4.98
C ASN A 45 -12.28 -0.17 -5.47
N ARG A 46 -11.47 -0.28 -6.53
CA ARG A 46 -11.04 -1.57 -7.05
C ARG A 46 -10.14 -2.31 -6.05
N MET A 47 -9.12 -1.65 -5.52
CA MET A 47 -8.19 -2.29 -4.56
C MET A 47 -8.88 -2.61 -3.23
N TYR A 48 -9.82 -1.77 -2.79
CA TYR A 48 -10.61 -2.03 -1.60
C TYR A 48 -11.53 -3.23 -1.77
N HIS A 49 -12.12 -3.38 -2.97
CA HIS A 49 -12.90 -4.56 -3.30
C HIS A 49 -12.04 -5.83 -3.23
N GLU A 50 -10.84 -5.83 -3.82
CA GLU A 50 -9.90 -6.95 -3.74
C GLU A 50 -9.52 -7.26 -2.28
N TYR A 51 -9.16 -6.24 -1.50
CA TYR A 51 -8.81 -6.39 -0.08
C TYR A 51 -9.95 -7.03 0.73
N LYS A 52 -11.20 -6.62 0.52
CA LYS A 52 -12.37 -7.22 1.21
C LYS A 52 -12.62 -8.70 0.89
N GLN A 53 -12.15 -9.19 -0.26
CA GLN A 53 -12.25 -10.61 -0.60
C GLN A 53 -11.13 -11.45 0.02
N MET A 54 -10.15 -10.81 0.67
CA MET A 54 -8.99 -11.45 1.27
C MET A 54 -9.10 -11.45 2.79
N SER A 55 -8.59 -12.50 3.43
CA SER A 55 -8.28 -12.43 4.87
C SER A 55 -7.03 -11.58 5.11
N ASP A 56 -6.84 -11.09 6.34
CA ASP A 56 -5.63 -10.35 6.72
C ASP A 56 -4.35 -11.11 6.36
N TYR A 57 -4.34 -12.43 6.58
CA TYR A 57 -3.23 -13.30 6.21
C TYR A 57 -3.00 -13.34 4.69
N GLN A 58 -4.06 -13.43 3.88
CA GLN A 58 -3.95 -13.44 2.42
C GLN A 58 -3.48 -12.08 1.87
N ALA A 59 -3.97 -10.98 2.43
CA ALA A 59 -3.53 -9.64 2.05
C ALA A 59 -2.05 -9.44 2.40
N TYR A 60 -1.62 -9.91 3.57
CA TYR A 60 -0.23 -9.88 4.01
C TYR A 60 0.69 -10.73 3.11
N GLU A 61 0.30 -11.98 2.80
CA GLU A 61 1.01 -12.85 1.87
C GLU A 61 1.09 -12.25 0.46
N LEU A 62 0.03 -11.56 0.00
CA LEU A 62 0.05 -10.85 -1.28
C LEU A 62 1.11 -9.74 -1.26
N ILE A 63 1.12 -8.89 -0.23
CA ILE A 63 2.14 -7.84 -0.05
C ILE A 63 3.56 -8.45 -0.04
N LEU A 64 3.75 -9.58 0.66
CA LEU A 64 5.01 -10.31 0.68
C LEU A 64 5.37 -10.93 -0.68
N SER A 65 4.41 -11.43 -1.45
CA SER A 65 4.69 -12.00 -2.77
C SER A 65 5.20 -10.93 -3.75
N TYR A 66 4.71 -9.69 -3.63
CA TYR A 66 5.26 -8.56 -4.35
C TYR A 66 6.65 -8.17 -3.85
N LYS A 67 6.92 -8.33 -2.55
CA LYS A 67 8.28 -8.22 -1.98
C LYS A 67 9.24 -9.22 -2.61
N GLU A 68 8.88 -10.51 -2.68
CA GLU A 68 9.76 -11.55 -3.22
C GLU A 68 9.95 -11.46 -4.75
N VAL A 69 8.91 -11.06 -5.49
CA VAL A 69 8.95 -10.96 -6.96
C VAL A 69 9.71 -9.72 -7.44
N HIS A 70 9.70 -8.62 -6.68
CA HIS A 70 10.39 -7.39 -7.06
C HIS A 70 11.69 -7.09 -6.29
N PHE A 71 11.96 -7.73 -5.13
CA PHE A 71 12.98 -7.24 -4.18
C PHE A 71 13.86 -8.32 -3.49
N PRO A 72 14.80 -8.97 -4.21
CA PRO A 72 15.81 -9.82 -3.58
C PRO A 72 16.96 -9.04 -2.90
N THR A 73 17.09 -7.73 -3.13
CA THR A 73 18.25 -6.92 -2.71
C THR A 73 17.86 -5.61 -2.04
N GLU A 74 18.64 -5.20 -1.04
CA GLU A 74 18.41 -4.00 -0.21
C GLU A 74 18.30 -2.69 -1.01
N GLU A 75 19.04 -2.58 -2.12
CA GLU A 75 19.01 -1.42 -3.02
C GLU A 75 17.64 -1.20 -3.66
N LYS A 76 16.99 -2.27 -4.12
CA LYS A 76 15.66 -2.15 -4.72
C LYS A 76 14.60 -1.84 -3.66
N LYS A 77 14.78 -2.35 -2.42
CA LYS A 77 13.89 -1.99 -1.30
C LYS A 77 13.99 -0.50 -1.00
N GLN A 78 15.20 0.05 -0.96
CA GLN A 78 15.45 1.48 -0.83
C GLN A 78 14.81 2.27 -1.97
N ASN A 79 14.88 1.79 -3.22
CA ASN A 79 14.20 2.44 -4.35
C ASN A 79 12.67 2.41 -4.24
N LEU A 80 12.08 1.35 -3.69
CA LEU A 80 10.64 1.34 -3.42
C LEU A 80 10.29 2.36 -2.34
N LEU A 81 11.03 2.35 -1.25
CA LEU A 81 10.85 3.31 -0.15
C LEU A 81 11.00 4.74 -0.68
N HIS A 82 11.98 4.97 -1.56
CA HIS A 82 12.23 6.24 -2.21
C HIS A 82 11.13 6.62 -3.21
N HIS A 83 10.69 5.74 -4.10
CA HIS A 83 9.56 6.01 -5.00
C HIS A 83 8.27 6.28 -4.23
N MET A 84 8.04 5.56 -3.12
CA MET A 84 6.91 5.82 -2.26
C MET A 84 7.06 7.19 -1.59
N GLN A 85 8.24 7.52 -1.06
CA GLN A 85 8.55 8.85 -0.52
C GLN A 85 8.37 9.96 -1.58
N GLU A 86 8.81 9.77 -2.82
CA GLU A 86 8.61 10.72 -3.92
C GLU A 86 7.12 10.88 -4.29
N LEU A 87 6.37 9.77 -4.27
CA LEU A 87 4.91 9.80 -4.42
C LEU A 87 4.23 10.55 -3.27
N PHE A 88 4.84 10.54 -2.08
CA PHE A 88 4.37 11.24 -0.87
C PHE A 88 4.77 12.72 -0.82
N GLU A 89 5.99 13.07 -1.24
CA GLU A 89 6.52 14.43 -1.25
C GLU A 89 5.86 15.38 -2.27
N SER A 90 5.04 14.86 -3.19
CA SER A 90 4.33 15.70 -4.16
C SER A 90 3.24 16.58 -3.54
N ASP A 91 2.73 16.23 -2.37
CA ASP A 91 1.79 17.05 -1.58
C ASP A 91 2.43 17.36 -0.23
N HIS A 92 2.52 18.66 0.11
CA HIS A 92 3.24 19.18 1.29
C HIS A 92 2.58 18.84 2.66
N GLU A 93 1.66 17.89 2.72
CA GLU A 93 1.05 17.42 3.96
C GLU A 93 1.49 15.99 4.25
N PHE A 94 2.63 15.85 4.92
CA PHE A 94 3.06 14.58 5.50
C PHE A 94 2.00 14.10 6.51
N ASN A 95 1.08 13.24 6.05
CA ASN A 95 -0.04 12.74 6.83
C ASN A 95 0.41 11.52 7.67
N ILE A 96 -0.23 11.31 8.81
CA ILE A 96 0.02 10.23 9.78
C ILE A 96 0.13 8.84 9.09
N MET A 97 -0.72 8.60 8.10
CA MET A 97 -0.71 7.38 7.28
C MET A 97 0.61 7.10 6.55
N GLU A 98 1.33 8.13 6.11
CA GLU A 98 2.61 7.94 5.42
C GLU A 98 3.68 7.45 6.41
N LYS A 99 3.64 7.93 7.66
CA LYS A 99 4.52 7.46 8.74
C LYS A 99 4.19 6.03 9.13
N GLU A 100 2.91 5.68 9.23
CA GLU A 100 2.50 4.30 9.54
C GLU A 100 2.89 3.34 8.41
N LEU A 101 2.79 3.78 7.15
CA LEU A 101 3.28 3.02 6.01
C LEU A 101 4.79 2.80 6.05
N LEU A 102 5.58 3.85 6.30
CA LEU A 102 7.02 3.70 6.47
C LEU A 102 7.35 2.76 7.63
N HIS A 103 6.66 2.89 8.77
CA HIS A 103 6.89 2.05 9.94
C HIS A 103 6.51 0.58 9.70
N PHE A 104 5.40 0.33 9.01
CA PHE A 104 5.00 -1.02 8.60
C PHE A 104 6.04 -1.66 7.68
N LEU A 105 6.51 -0.91 6.67
CA LEU A 105 7.55 -1.37 5.76
C LEU A 105 8.87 -1.63 6.48
N GLU A 106 9.29 -0.77 7.41
CA GLU A 106 10.47 -0.96 8.26
C GLU A 106 10.36 -2.21 9.12
N ARG A 107 9.19 -2.49 9.71
CA ARG A 107 8.96 -3.69 10.52
C ARG A 107 8.88 -4.98 9.69
N MET A 108 8.55 -4.86 8.41
CA MET A 108 8.58 -5.98 7.47
C MET A 108 9.98 -6.28 6.94
N MET A 109 10.95 -5.36 7.08
CA MET A 109 12.35 -5.55 6.67
C MET A 109 13.11 -6.41 7.69
#